data_AF-A0A2P8K7W2-F1
#
_entry.id   AF-A0A2P8K7W2-F1
#
_cell.length_a   1.000
_cell.length_b   1.000
_cell.length_c   1.000
_cell.angle_alpha   90.00
_cell.angle_beta   90.00
_cell.angle_gamma   90.00
#
_symmetry.space_group_name_H-M   'P 1'
#
loop_
_entity.id
_entity.type
_entity.pdbx_description
1 polymer ?
#
loop_
_entity_poly.entity_id
_entity_poly.type
_entity_poly.pdbx_seq_one_letter_code
_entity_poly.pdbx_strand_id
1 'polypeptide(L)' 'MLDTAHKALLLRRNGVAVPELPADGSIARWHASVDALFAQYVTQRAARSLQEAEEARELELLSRLAATSYPRRRNTNYA' A
#
# COMPACT_ATOMS: atom_id res chain seq x y z
N MET A 1 -5.15 19.08 6.40
CA MET A 1 -5.98 18.16 5.58
C MET A 1 -5.59 18.38 4.12
N LEU A 2 -5.38 17.32 3.33
CA LEU A 2 -5.00 17.48 1.91
C LEU A 2 -6.15 18.14 1.14
N ASP A 3 -5.83 19.07 0.24
CA ASP A 3 -6.83 19.70 -0.62
C ASP A 3 -7.50 18.67 -1.55
N THR A 4 -8.77 18.91 -1.89
CA THR A 4 -9.57 17.95 -2.65
C THR A 4 -9.09 17.80 -4.09
N ALA A 5 -8.61 18.87 -4.71
CA ALA A 5 -8.00 18.79 -6.04
C ALA A 5 -6.74 17.91 -6.00
N HIS A 6 -5.96 18.01 -4.92
CA HIS A 6 -4.79 17.17 -4.68
C HIS A 6 -5.16 15.69 -4.48
N LYS A 7 -6.24 15.41 -3.74
CA LYS A 7 -6.77 14.04 -3.59
C LYS A 7 -7.20 13.44 -4.93
N ALA A 8 -7.92 14.21 -5.74
CA ALA A 8 -8.34 13.80 -7.09
C ALA A 8 -7.13 13.47 -7.98
N LEU A 9 -6.08 14.30 -7.94
CA LEU A 9 -4.85 14.05 -8.69
C LEU A 9 -4.15 12.77 -8.24
N LEU A 10 -4.06 12.51 -6.94
CA LEU A 10 -3.49 11.27 -6.40
C LEU A 10 -4.30 10.05 -6.85
N LEU A 11 -5.63 10.11 -6.78
CA LEU A 11 -6.50 9.01 -7.21
C LEU A 11 -6.29 8.69 -8.69
N ARG A 12 -6.31 9.71 -9.57
CA ARG A 12 -6.05 9.55 -11.01
C ARG A 12 -4.68 8.93 -11.29
N ARG A 13 -3.64 9.41 -10.61
CA ARG A 13 -2.27 8.89 -10.75
C ARG A 13 -2.16 7.40 -10.37
N ASN A 14 -2.95 6.95 -9.41
CA ASN A 14 -2.99 5.55 -8.97
C ASN A 14 -4.05 4.72 -9.73
N GLY A 15 -4.58 5.24 -10.84
CA GLY A 15 -5.54 4.53 -11.70
C GLY A 15 -6.97 4.47 -11.18
N VAL A 16 -7.30 5.22 -10.11
CA VAL A 16 -8.67 5.30 -9.60
C VAL A 16 -9.44 6.35 -10.41
N ALA A 17 -10.58 5.95 -10.97
CA ALA A 17 -11.45 6.85 -11.72
C ALA A 17 -12.05 7.91 -10.77
N VAL A 18 -11.87 9.18 -11.12
CA VAL A 18 -12.41 10.32 -10.38
C VAL A 18 -13.45 11.02 -11.26
N PRO A 19 -14.65 11.32 -10.74
CA PRO A 19 -15.67 12.02 -11.51
C PRO A 19 -15.17 13.38 -11.99
N GLU A 20 -15.60 13.81 -13.16
CA GLU A 20 -15.29 15.16 -13.66
C GLU A 20 -16.00 16.24 -12.84
N LEU A 21 -15.38 17.42 -12.79
CA LEU A 21 -15.94 18.55 -12.06
C LEU A 21 -17.23 19.03 -12.76
N PRO A 22 -18.38 19.05 -12.08
CA PRO A 22 -19.63 19.49 -12.70
C PRO A 22 -19.61 21.01 -12.94
N ALA A 23 -20.07 21.43 -14.13
CA ALA A 23 -20.18 22.84 -14.50
C ALA A 23 -21.34 23.56 -13.78
N ASP A 24 -22.33 22.81 -13.28
CA ASP A 24 -23.61 23.33 -12.76
C ASP A 24 -23.54 23.81 -11.30
N GLY A 25 -22.35 24.11 -10.78
CA GLY A 25 -22.16 24.63 -9.42
C GLY A 25 -22.32 23.62 -8.28
N SER A 26 -22.55 22.33 -8.58
CA SER A 26 -22.62 21.24 -7.58
C SER A 26 -21.23 20.80 -7.07
N ILE A 27 -20.31 21.75 -6.91
CA ILE A 27 -18.91 21.55 -6.54
C ILE A 27 -18.81 20.87 -5.17
N ALA A 28 -19.63 21.27 -4.20
CA ALA A 28 -19.65 20.66 -2.86
C ALA A 28 -19.95 19.15 -2.89
N ARG A 29 -20.89 18.72 -3.75
CA ARG A 29 -21.22 17.30 -3.92
C ARG A 29 -20.06 16.54 -4.58
N TRP A 30 -19.40 17.17 -5.54
CA TRP A 30 -18.20 16.62 -6.15
C TRP A 30 -17.08 16.45 -5.11
N HIS A 31 -16.82 17.45 -4.27
CA HIS A 31 -15.83 17.35 -3.19
C HIS A 31 -16.10 16.17 -2.26
N ALA A 32 -17.35 16.03 -1.79
CA ALA A 32 -17.74 14.90 -0.94
C ALA A 32 -17.52 13.54 -1.63
N SER A 33 -17.76 13.45 -2.95
CA SER A 33 -17.52 12.22 -3.70
C SER A 33 -16.03 11.88 -3.81
N VAL A 34 -15.16 12.87 -4.06
CA VAL A 34 -13.70 12.68 -4.11
C VAL A 34 -13.17 12.27 -2.74
N ASP A 35 -13.68 12.88 -1.67
CA ASP A 35 -13.28 12.54 -0.31
C ASP A 35 -13.67 11.12 0.08
N ALA A 36 -14.88 10.67 -0.30
CA ALA A 36 -15.31 9.29 -0.10
C ALA A 36 -14.43 8.29 -0.86
N LEU A 37 -14.11 8.58 -2.13
CA LEU A 37 -13.20 7.75 -2.94
C LEU A 37 -11.79 7.71 -2.34
N PHE A 38 -11.29 8.85 -1.86
CA PHE A 38 -9.98 8.93 -1.24
C PHE A 38 -9.92 8.13 0.07
N ALA A 39 -10.96 8.20 0.90
CA ALA A 39 -11.06 7.40 2.11
C ALA A 39 -10.99 5.89 1.79
N GLN A 40 -11.78 5.42 0.82
CA GLN A 40 -11.76 4.01 0.39
C GLN A 40 -10.38 3.58 -0.13
N TYR A 41 -9.75 4.41 -0.98
CA TYR A 41 -8.41 4.14 -1.49
C TYR A 41 -7.37 4.02 -0.37
N VAL A 42 -7.41 4.93 0.62
CA VAL A 42 -6.48 4.88 1.76
C VAL A 42 -6.73 3.64 2.61
N THR A 43 -7.98 3.27 2.87
CA THR A 43 -8.31 2.04 3.61
C THR A 43 -7.78 0.80 2.88
N GLN A 44 -7.98 0.69 1.56
CA GLN A 44 -7.46 -0.42 0.77
C GLN A 44 -5.93 -0.47 0.77
N ARG A 45 -5.28 0.69 0.61
CA ARG A 45 -3.82 0.79 0.63
C ARG A 45 -3.25 0.43 2.01
N ALA A 46 -3.90 0.85 3.09
CA ALA A 46 -3.52 0.50 4.45
C ALA A 46 -3.68 -1.01 4.70
N ALA A 47 -4.77 -1.62 4.25
CA ALA A 47 -4.99 -3.06 4.35
C ALA A 47 -3.90 -3.85 3.60
N ARG A 48 -3.57 -3.43 2.37
CA ARG A 48 -2.46 -4.04 1.61
C ARG A 48 -1.12 -3.87 2.32
N SER A 49 -0.82 -2.67 2.82
CA SER A 49 0.43 -2.42 3.55
C SER A 49 0.55 -3.28 4.82
N LEU A 50 -0.56 -3.59 5.48
CA LEU A 50 -0.57 -4.47 6.64
C LEU A 50 -0.24 -5.92 6.22
N GLN A 51 -0.89 -6.39 5.15
CA GLN A 51 -0.64 -7.72 4.60
C GLN A 51 0.83 -7.89 4.15
N GLU A 52 1.37 -6.91 3.41
CA GLU A 52 2.78 -6.93 2.99
C GLU A 52 3.75 -6.97 4.19
N ALA A 53 3.40 -6.34 5.31
CA ALA A 53 4.20 -6.37 6.53
C ALA A 53 4.12 -7.73 7.26
N GLU A 54 2.98 -8.40 7.21
CA GLU A 54 2.80 -9.76 7.75
C GLU A 54 3.59 -10.78 6.91
N GLU A 55 3.46 -10.74 5.60
CA GLU A 55 4.22 -11.58 4.66
C GLU A 55 5.73 -11.41 4.85
N ALA A 56 6.20 -10.18 5.06
CA ALA A 56 7.61 -9.92 5.33
C ALA A 56 8.09 -10.56 6.65
N ARG A 57 7.26 -10.55 7.71
CA ARG A 57 7.59 -11.19 8.99
C ARG A 57 7.64 -12.71 8.87
N GLU A 58 6.69 -13.29 8.13
CA GLU A 58 6.66 -14.73 7.88
C GLU A 58 7.89 -15.17 7.08
N LEU A 59 8.24 -14.45 6.01
CA LEU A 59 9.45 -14.71 5.24
C LEU A 59 10.72 -14.57 6.08
N GLU A 60 10.79 -13.58 6.97
CA GLU A 60 11.91 -13.42 7.89
C GLU A 60 12.05 -14.61 8.85
N LEU A 61 10.93 -15.06 9.43
CA LEU A 61 10.92 -16.23 10.32
C LEU A 61 11.37 -17.50 9.57
N LEU A 62 10.83 -17.73 8.37
CA LEU A 62 11.21 -18.86 7.52
C LEU A 62 12.71 -18.80 7.17
N SER A 63 13.23 -17.62 6.81
CA SER A 63 14.65 -17.41 6.53
C SER A 63 15.53 -17.73 7.74
N ARG A 64 15.13 -17.32 8.95
CA ARG A 64 15.87 -17.62 10.20
C ARG A 64 15.86 -19.12 10.52
N LEU A 65 14.71 -19.78 10.38
CA LEU A 65 14.59 -21.23 10.61
C LEU A 65 15.42 -22.01 9.58
N ALA A 66 15.35 -21.64 8.30
CA ALA A 66 16.18 -22.21 7.25
C ALA A 66 17.67 -22.07 7.57
N ALA A 67 18.14 -20.86 7.93
CA ALA A 67 19.52 -20.60 8.30
C ALA A 67 20.01 -21.43 9.51
N THR A 68 19.12 -21.75 10.44
CA THR A 68 19.42 -22.61 11.61
C THR A 68 19.42 -24.10 11.24
N SER A 69 18.60 -24.50 10.25
CA SER A 69 18.45 -25.89 9.81
C SER A 69 19.57 -26.40 8.91
N TYR A 70 20.31 -25.53 8.23
CA TYR A 70 21.50 -25.94 7.48
C TYR A 70 22.65 -26.20 8.46
N PRO A 71 23.14 -27.45 8.61
CA PRO A 71 24.37 -27.68 9.36
C PRO A 71 25.49 -26.96 8.61
N ARG A 72 26.06 -25.94 9.25
CA ARG A 72 27.26 -25.25 8.80
C ARG A 72 28.41 -26.26 8.79
N ARG A 73 28.54 -27.06 7.72
CA ARG A 73 29.73 -27.87 7.44
C ARG A 73 30.89 -26.92 7.17
N ARG A 74 31.46 -26.42 8.26
CA ARG A 74 32.76 -25.77 8.28
C ARG A 74 33.77 -26.91 8.16
N ASN A 75 33.98 -27.41 6.95
CA ASN A 75 35.16 -28.23 6.64
C ASN A 75 36.37 -27.28 6.71
N THR A 76 36.91 -27.10 7.90
CA THR A 76 38.28 -26.61 8.08
C THR A 76 39.19 -27.78 7.77
N ASN A 77 39.66 -27.88 6.52
CA ASN A 77 40.81 -28.71 6.17
C ASN A 77 41.41 -28.23 4.84
N TYR A 78 42.42 -27.39 4.95
CA TYR A 78 43.60 -27.30 4.07
C TYR A 78 44.72 -26.87 5.03
N ALA A 79 45.46 -27.82 5.62
CA ALA A 79 46.68 -28.44 5.11
C ALA A 79 47.83 -27.43 5.01
#